data_AF-A0A7C6E8K5-F1
#
_entry.id   AF-A0A7C6E8K5-F1
#
_cell.length_a   1.000
_cell.length_b   1.000
_cell.length_c   1.000
_cell.angle_alpha   90.00
_cell.angle_beta   90.00
_cell.angle_gamma   90.00
#
_symmetry.space_group_name_H-M   'P 1'
#
loop_
_entity.id
_entity.type
_entity.pdbx_description
1 polymer ?
#
loop_
_entity_poly.entity_id
_entity_poly.type
_entity_poly.pdbx_seq_one_letter_code
_entity_poly.pdbx_strand_id
1 'polypeptide(L)'
;MWAWLATAEAGAQPTFWELLPAEADTLAGINLESVRAAGSARSAWKHLFAQAGELAGLTRAVGFDLLEEASELLMASTERGGNAETLWVARGIPAGTHFEQAKARALRSQPVEGVEVLLLGPESRPTALWFGSDGVLLAGTFDGVRAALARRGQGVPTGMLFEKAAQLRAQHHVWGVSILALDRVARRVSGPEIAGLVRGELLEAVEVVSGGLLLGPTIQMRLGLESRTPQDAQSLAGALRFFLSLLEAHQASQESLKVDLALQGRTVALSVTAPAEDIERLLTTLASRGASGRNAEPPRPAAPTAPQGDQPAKPPQ
;
A
#
# COMPACT_ATOMS: atom_id res chain seq x y z
N MET A 1 27.33 -13.30 -9.15
CA MET A 1 28.01 -11.98 -9.28
C MET A 1 26.92 -10.93 -9.15
N TRP A 2 26.82 -10.33 -7.96
CA TRP A 2 25.62 -9.64 -7.47
C TRP A 2 25.76 -8.14 -7.73
N ALA A 3 25.26 -7.67 -8.87
CA ALA A 3 25.24 -6.26 -9.23
C ALA A 3 24.05 -5.55 -8.53
N TRP A 4 24.14 -5.35 -7.20
CA TRP A 4 23.25 -4.45 -6.45
C TRP A 4 23.62 -2.97 -6.62
N LEU A 5 24.73 -2.69 -7.33
CA LEU A 5 25.26 -1.36 -7.58
C LEU A 5 25.46 -1.12 -9.07
N ALA A 6 24.49 -1.52 -9.91
CA ALA A 6 24.23 -0.65 -11.04
C ALA A 6 23.63 0.60 -10.41
N THR A 7 24.44 1.64 -10.22
CA THR A 7 23.95 3.00 -10.06
C THR A 7 23.18 3.26 -11.35
N ALA A 8 21.90 2.90 -11.37
CA ALA A 8 21.00 3.43 -12.37
C ALA A 8 21.12 4.94 -12.19
N GLU A 9 21.62 5.65 -13.20
CA GLU A 9 21.51 7.10 -13.19
C GLU A 9 20.04 7.39 -12.90
N ALA A 10 19.80 8.10 -11.79
CA ALA A 10 18.45 8.55 -11.49
C ALA A 10 18.05 9.42 -12.67
N GLY A 11 17.25 8.87 -13.59
CA GLY A 11 16.67 9.64 -14.68
C GLY A 11 15.93 10.83 -14.07
N ALA A 12 15.86 11.94 -14.81
CA ALA A 12 15.17 13.13 -14.35
C ALA A 12 13.79 12.76 -13.78
N GLN A 13 13.55 13.15 -12.53
CA GLN A 13 12.28 12.88 -11.88
C GLN A 13 11.17 13.58 -12.67
N PRO A 14 10.04 12.90 -12.94
CA PRO A 14 8.93 13.54 -13.62
C PRO A 14 8.49 14.79 -12.86
N THR A 15 8.17 15.86 -13.58
CA THR A 15 7.79 17.16 -13.00
C THR A 15 6.63 17.05 -12.00
N PHE A 16 5.68 16.13 -12.22
CA PHE A 16 4.55 15.93 -11.31
C PHE A 16 4.93 15.43 -9.90
N TRP A 17 6.18 14.98 -9.67
CA TRP A 17 6.68 14.68 -8.33
C TRP A 17 6.81 15.94 -7.46
N GLU A 18 6.85 17.14 -8.05
CA GLU A 18 6.83 18.41 -7.31
C GLU A 18 5.57 18.58 -6.44
N LEU A 19 4.48 17.88 -6.80
CA LEU A 19 3.23 17.89 -6.05
C LEU A 19 3.34 17.13 -4.72
N LEU A 20 4.31 16.24 -4.57
CA LEU A 20 4.48 15.43 -3.36
C LEU A 20 5.00 16.30 -2.20
N PRO A 21 4.58 16.03 -0.94
CA PRO A 21 5.09 16.75 0.22
C PRO A 21 6.57 16.42 0.45
N ALA A 22 7.39 17.44 0.69
CA ALA A 22 8.81 17.26 0.99
C ALA A 22 9.01 16.55 2.34
N GLU A 23 8.06 16.72 3.25
CA GLU A 23 7.97 16.09 4.56
C GLU A 23 7.28 14.70 4.55
N ALA A 24 7.18 14.04 3.39
CA ALA A 24 6.67 12.67 3.35
C ALA A 24 7.55 11.76 4.21
N ASP A 25 6.92 10.84 4.94
CA ASP A 25 7.61 9.75 5.65
C ASP A 25 7.51 8.43 4.88
N THR A 26 6.62 8.38 3.88
CA THR A 26 6.43 7.23 3.00
C THR A 26 6.11 7.70 1.59
N LEU A 27 6.76 7.10 0.60
CA LEU A 27 6.45 7.23 -0.82
C LEU A 27 6.22 5.84 -1.40
N ALA A 28 5.20 5.69 -2.23
CA ALA A 28 4.98 4.49 -3.03
C ALA A 28 4.54 4.87 -4.44
N GLY A 29 4.80 3.97 -5.38
CA GLY A 29 4.42 4.20 -6.76
C GLY A 29 4.21 2.92 -7.55
N ILE A 30 3.44 3.08 -8.62
CA ILE A 30 2.96 1.99 -9.46
C ILE A 30 3.03 2.48 -10.91
N ASN A 31 3.87 1.82 -11.72
CA ASN A 31 3.89 1.98 -13.16
C ASN A 31 2.80 1.10 -13.76
N LEU A 32 1.67 1.72 -14.08
CA LEU A 32 0.47 1.05 -14.57
C LEU A 32 0.60 0.61 -16.03
N GLU A 33 1.47 1.25 -16.82
CA GLU A 33 1.84 0.76 -18.15
C GLU A 33 2.55 -0.60 -18.06
N SER A 34 3.52 -0.72 -17.16
CA SER A 34 4.22 -1.99 -16.92
C SER A 34 3.29 -3.08 -16.36
N VAL A 35 2.36 -2.71 -15.46
CA VAL A 35 1.35 -3.64 -14.95
C VAL A 35 0.45 -4.13 -16.07
N ARG A 36 -0.01 -3.26 -16.97
CA ARG A 36 -0.82 -3.64 -18.13
C ARG A 36 -0.07 -4.54 -19.10
N ALA A 37 1.20 -4.26 -19.34
CA ALA A 37 2.04 -5.08 -20.23
C ALA A 37 2.29 -6.49 -19.65
N ALA A 38 2.31 -6.63 -18.32
CA ALA A 38 2.43 -7.92 -17.64
C ALA A 38 1.06 -8.61 -17.52
N GLY A 39 0.68 -9.42 -18.52
CA GLY A 39 -0.66 -10.05 -18.59
C GLY A 39 -1.14 -10.76 -17.32
N SER A 40 -0.27 -11.47 -16.60
CA SER A 40 -0.56 -12.10 -15.30
C SER A 40 -0.82 -11.07 -14.18
N ALA A 41 -0.11 -9.94 -14.19
CA ALA A 41 -0.28 -8.92 -13.18
C ALA A 41 -1.64 -8.23 -13.22
N ARG A 42 -2.36 -8.28 -14.35
CA ARG A 42 -3.71 -7.69 -14.48
C ARG A 42 -4.73 -8.37 -13.55
N SER A 43 -4.63 -9.68 -13.38
CA SER A 43 -5.50 -10.44 -12.47
C SER A 43 -5.19 -10.11 -11.01
N ALA A 44 -3.91 -10.22 -10.63
CA ALA A 44 -3.44 -9.87 -9.29
C ALA A 44 -3.77 -8.41 -8.92
N TRP A 45 -3.61 -7.47 -9.88
CA TRP A 45 -3.95 -6.06 -9.70
C TRP A 45 -5.40 -5.86 -9.30
N LYS A 46 -6.35 -6.52 -9.96
CA LYS A 46 -7.78 -6.38 -9.65
C LYS A 46 -8.07 -6.78 -8.20
N HIS A 47 -7.43 -7.84 -7.71
CA HIS A 47 -7.57 -8.28 -6.32
C HIS A 47 -6.95 -7.31 -5.33
N LEU A 48 -5.75 -6.78 -5.62
CA LEU A 48 -5.08 -5.80 -4.76
C LEU A 48 -5.83 -4.46 -4.74
N PHE A 49 -6.23 -3.97 -5.90
CA PHE A 49 -6.95 -2.71 -6.04
C PHE A 49 -8.33 -2.74 -5.39
N ALA A 50 -9.04 -3.88 -5.43
CA ALA A 50 -10.31 -4.04 -4.72
C ALA A 50 -10.18 -3.81 -3.21
N GLN A 51 -8.97 -4.00 -2.64
CA GLN A 51 -8.69 -3.76 -1.22
C GLN A 51 -8.22 -2.31 -0.95
N ALA A 52 -7.99 -1.49 -1.97
CA ALA A 52 -7.46 -0.13 -1.85
C ALA A 52 -8.48 0.93 -1.34
N GLY A 53 -9.55 0.48 -0.67
CA GLY A 53 -10.48 1.31 0.12
C GLY A 53 -10.91 2.62 -0.54
N GLU A 54 -10.38 3.73 -0.03
CA GLU A 54 -10.69 5.10 -0.44
C GLU A 54 -10.39 5.35 -1.92
N LEU A 55 -9.26 4.86 -2.44
CA LEU A 55 -8.89 5.05 -3.84
C LEU A 55 -9.86 4.30 -4.77
N ALA A 56 -10.24 3.07 -4.43
CA ALA A 56 -11.22 2.30 -5.20
C ALA A 56 -12.64 2.90 -5.10
N GLY A 57 -12.98 3.54 -3.98
CA GLY A 57 -14.20 4.33 -3.84
C GLY A 57 -14.20 5.55 -4.76
N LEU A 58 -13.08 6.26 -4.80
CA LEU A 58 -12.89 7.44 -5.61
C LEU A 58 -12.96 7.16 -7.11
N THR A 59 -12.24 6.16 -7.60
CA THR A 59 -12.27 5.79 -9.02
C THR A 59 -13.68 5.45 -9.49
N ARG A 60 -14.43 4.70 -8.69
CA ARG A 60 -15.84 4.39 -8.94
C ARG A 60 -16.73 5.64 -8.89
N ALA A 61 -16.45 6.57 -7.99
CA ALA A 61 -17.19 7.81 -7.84
C ALA A 61 -16.90 8.84 -8.94
N VAL A 62 -15.76 8.77 -9.62
CA VAL A 62 -15.41 9.70 -10.70
C VAL A 62 -15.58 9.05 -12.09
N GLY A 63 -15.55 7.72 -12.17
CA GLY A 63 -15.81 6.96 -13.39
C GLY A 63 -14.57 6.62 -14.22
N PHE A 64 -13.37 6.67 -13.66
CA PHE A 64 -12.13 6.28 -14.35
C PHE A 64 -11.60 4.92 -13.89
N ASP A 65 -10.96 4.18 -14.81
CA ASP A 65 -10.22 2.96 -14.49
C ASP A 65 -8.72 3.27 -14.47
N LEU A 66 -8.11 3.26 -13.27
CA LEU A 66 -6.68 3.52 -13.11
C LEU A 66 -5.82 2.59 -13.96
N LEU A 67 -6.18 1.31 -14.06
CA LEU A 67 -5.32 0.37 -14.79
C LEU A 67 -5.34 0.65 -16.28
N GLU A 68 -6.51 0.94 -16.84
CA GLU A 68 -6.66 1.17 -18.28
C GLU A 68 -6.21 2.57 -18.70
N GLU A 69 -6.41 3.57 -17.84
CA GLU A 69 -6.25 4.98 -18.21
C GLU A 69 -4.96 5.61 -17.68
N ALA A 70 -4.55 5.30 -16.44
CA ALA A 70 -3.34 5.89 -15.90
C ALA A 70 -2.07 5.19 -16.40
N SER A 71 -1.00 5.98 -16.50
CA SER A 71 0.36 5.52 -16.77
C SER A 71 1.13 5.25 -15.47
N GLU A 72 0.91 6.09 -14.46
CA GLU A 72 1.61 6.02 -13.19
C GLU A 72 0.71 6.51 -12.07
N LEU A 73 0.78 5.86 -10.91
CA LEU A 73 0.13 6.28 -9.68
C LEU A 73 1.19 6.39 -8.59
N LEU A 74 1.19 7.51 -7.87
CA LEU A 74 2.02 7.76 -6.70
C LEU A 74 1.15 7.97 -5.47
N MET A 75 1.71 7.60 -4.34
CA MET A 75 1.17 7.84 -3.01
C MET A 75 2.28 8.45 -2.15
N ALA A 76 1.99 9.56 -1.49
CA ALA A 76 2.79 10.07 -0.41
C ALA A 76 1.97 10.07 0.87
N SER A 77 2.59 9.74 2.00
CA SER A 77 1.98 9.99 3.30
C SER A 77 2.93 10.65 4.27
N THR A 78 2.34 11.51 5.10
CA THR A 78 3.01 12.23 6.19
C THR A 78 2.26 11.93 7.48
N GLU A 79 2.97 11.57 8.53
CA GLU A 79 2.37 11.33 9.83
C GLU A 79 2.31 12.64 10.64
N ARG A 80 1.11 13.09 11.00
CA ARG A 80 0.91 14.25 11.89
C ARG A 80 -0.05 13.88 13.02
N GLY A 81 0.42 13.99 14.27
CA GLY A 81 -0.43 13.80 15.45
C GLY A 81 -1.10 12.42 15.53
N GLY A 82 -0.45 11.37 15.03
CA GLY A 82 -0.98 10.00 15.03
C GLY A 82 -1.93 9.65 13.87
N ASN A 83 -2.21 10.61 12.97
CA ASN A 83 -2.95 10.37 11.74
C ASN A 83 -2.01 10.46 10.53
N ALA A 84 -2.11 9.51 9.60
CA ALA A 84 -1.43 9.59 8.32
C ALA A 84 -2.31 10.38 7.34
N GLU A 85 -1.80 11.52 6.86
CA GLU A 85 -2.37 12.22 5.73
C GLU A 85 -1.81 11.61 4.46
N THR A 86 -2.69 11.22 3.53
CA THR A 86 -2.29 10.59 2.26
C THR A 86 -2.66 11.49 1.09
N LEU A 87 -1.71 11.63 0.16
CA LEU A 87 -1.86 12.33 -1.09
C LEU A 87 -1.59 11.35 -2.24
N TRP A 88 -2.52 11.29 -3.18
CA TRP A 88 -2.41 10.47 -4.38
C TRP A 88 -2.19 11.36 -5.60
N VAL A 89 -1.26 10.96 -6.46
CA VAL A 89 -1.00 11.62 -7.74
C VAL A 89 -1.01 10.59 -8.84
N ALA A 90 -1.98 10.66 -9.74
CA ALA A 90 -2.04 9.82 -10.92
C ALA A 90 -1.70 10.62 -12.17
N ARG A 91 -0.98 10.01 -13.11
CA ARG A 91 -0.62 10.60 -14.41
C ARG A 91 -1.25 9.80 -15.54
N GLY A 92 -1.74 10.48 -16.57
CA GLY A 92 -2.36 9.89 -17.75
C GLY A 92 -3.89 9.85 -17.67
N ILE A 93 -4.51 10.42 -16.63
CA ILE A 93 -5.96 10.50 -16.52
C ILE A 93 -6.45 11.73 -17.29
N PRO A 94 -7.16 11.57 -18.42
CA PRO A 94 -7.66 12.72 -19.18
C PRO A 94 -8.75 13.44 -18.38
N ALA A 95 -8.60 14.75 -18.18
CA ALA A 95 -9.54 15.51 -17.35
C ALA A 95 -10.97 15.46 -17.90
N GLY A 96 -11.17 15.61 -19.22
CA GLY A 96 -12.46 15.76 -19.92
C GLY A 96 -13.72 15.26 -19.20
N THR A 97 -14.15 14.04 -19.52
CA THR A 97 -15.41 13.49 -18.96
C THR A 97 -15.35 13.23 -17.46
N HIS A 98 -14.17 12.95 -16.91
CA HIS A 98 -13.98 12.63 -15.49
C HIS A 98 -14.15 13.85 -14.59
N PHE A 99 -13.69 15.01 -15.05
CA PHE A 99 -13.87 16.29 -14.38
C PHE A 99 -15.35 16.65 -14.31
N GLU A 100 -16.09 16.54 -15.42
CA GLU A 100 -17.54 16.82 -15.43
C GLU A 100 -18.31 15.85 -14.51
N GLN A 101 -17.94 14.56 -14.50
CA GLN A 101 -18.52 13.58 -13.59
C GLN A 101 -18.20 13.89 -12.12
N ALA A 102 -16.95 14.25 -11.82
CA ALA A 102 -16.53 14.66 -10.49
C ALA A 102 -17.28 15.92 -10.04
N LYS A 103 -17.43 16.91 -10.94
CA LYS A 103 -18.10 18.19 -10.68
C LYS A 103 -19.58 18.00 -10.41
N ALA A 104 -20.26 17.14 -11.18
CA ALA A 104 -21.66 16.78 -10.97
C ALA A 104 -21.92 16.08 -9.62
N ARG A 105 -20.89 15.46 -9.03
CA ARG A 105 -20.96 14.76 -7.74
C ARG A 105 -20.30 15.52 -6.59
N ALA A 106 -19.66 16.65 -6.87
CA ALA A 106 -18.97 17.43 -5.87
C ALA A 106 -19.99 18.05 -4.90
N LEU A 107 -19.72 17.96 -3.61
CA LEU A 107 -20.45 18.69 -2.58
C LEU A 107 -20.35 20.19 -2.83
N ARG A 108 -19.14 20.62 -3.21
CA ARG A 108 -18.81 22.00 -3.56
C ARG A 108 -17.50 22.02 -4.32
N SER A 109 -17.26 23.16 -4.94
CA SER A 109 -16.02 23.51 -5.61
C SER A 109 -15.38 24.70 -4.90
N GLN A 110 -14.05 24.71 -4.78
CA GLN A 110 -13.30 25.80 -4.16
C GLN A 110 -12.12 26.21 -5.05
N PRO A 111 -11.95 27.52 -5.34
CA PRO A 111 -10.79 28.00 -6.06
C PRO A 111 -9.56 27.98 -5.15
N VAL A 112 -8.46 27.43 -5.66
CA VAL A 112 -7.14 27.42 -5.01
C VAL A 112 -6.13 27.86 -6.05
N GLU A 113 -5.40 28.95 -5.82
CA GLU A 113 -4.37 29.45 -6.74
C GLU A 113 -4.83 29.58 -8.20
N GLY A 114 -6.10 29.96 -8.41
CA GLY A 114 -6.68 30.14 -9.74
C GLY A 114 -7.13 28.84 -10.44
N VAL A 115 -7.04 27.68 -9.78
CA VAL A 115 -7.59 26.41 -10.28
C VAL A 115 -8.78 25.93 -9.46
N GLU A 116 -9.66 25.15 -10.10
CA GLU A 116 -10.85 24.57 -9.46
C GLU A 116 -10.48 23.29 -8.71
N VAL A 117 -10.76 23.24 -7.40
CA VAL A 117 -10.62 22.03 -6.56
C VAL A 117 -12.01 21.54 -6.17
N LEU A 118 -12.31 20.29 -6.53
CA LEU A 118 -13.60 19.65 -6.27
C LEU A 118 -13.56 18.89 -4.94
N LEU A 119 -14.58 19.05 -4.10
CA LEU A 119 -14.70 18.31 -2.84
C LEU A 119 -15.80 17.25 -2.95
N LEU A 120 -15.41 15.98 -2.88
CA LEU A 120 -16.29 14.81 -3.04
C LEU A 120 -16.40 14.00 -1.74
N GLY A 121 -17.45 13.18 -1.63
CA GLY A 121 -17.65 12.28 -0.49
C GLY A 121 -18.45 12.92 0.65
N PRO A 122 -18.34 12.43 1.90
CA PRO A 122 -19.11 12.95 3.03
C PRO A 122 -18.60 14.32 3.50
N GLU A 123 -19.51 15.21 3.93
CA GLU A 123 -19.15 16.57 4.39
C GLU A 123 -18.18 16.59 5.59
N SER A 124 -18.21 15.57 6.44
CA SER A 124 -17.33 15.45 7.60
C SER A 124 -15.87 15.21 7.24
N ARG A 125 -15.60 14.65 6.06
CA ARG A 125 -14.25 14.37 5.57
C ARG A 125 -14.25 14.25 4.04
N PRO A 126 -14.41 15.37 3.31
CA PRO A 126 -14.42 15.33 1.86
C PRO A 126 -13.02 15.03 1.32
N THR A 127 -12.96 14.26 0.25
CA THR A 127 -11.76 14.08 -0.57
C THR A 127 -11.69 15.22 -1.57
N ALA A 128 -10.60 15.96 -1.57
CA ALA A 128 -10.32 17.01 -2.54
C ALA A 128 -9.69 16.41 -3.80
N LEU A 129 -10.14 16.89 -4.96
CA LEU A 129 -9.64 16.51 -6.27
C LEU A 129 -9.23 17.73 -7.08
N TRP A 130 -8.12 17.60 -7.78
CA TRP A 130 -7.70 18.54 -8.81
C TRP A 130 -7.29 17.79 -10.07
N PHE A 131 -7.76 18.28 -11.22
CA PHE A 131 -7.40 17.80 -12.55
C PHE A 131 -6.49 18.82 -13.23
N GLY A 132 -5.25 18.43 -13.50
CA GLY A 132 -4.27 19.20 -14.25
C GLY A 132 -4.41 19.03 -15.76
N SER A 133 -3.94 20.04 -16.51
CA SER A 133 -3.95 20.06 -17.98
C SER A 133 -3.17 18.89 -18.62
N ASP A 134 -2.17 18.38 -17.93
CA ASP A 134 -1.22 17.40 -18.46
C ASP A 134 -1.63 15.95 -18.14
N GLY A 135 -2.93 15.74 -17.87
CA GLY A 135 -3.49 14.46 -17.47
C GLY A 135 -3.07 14.02 -16.06
N VAL A 136 -2.77 14.98 -15.19
CA VAL A 136 -2.45 14.73 -13.78
C VAL A 136 -3.73 14.83 -12.96
N LEU A 137 -4.02 13.80 -12.18
CA LEU A 137 -5.07 13.82 -11.16
C LEU A 137 -4.41 13.81 -9.78
N LEU A 138 -4.81 14.75 -8.94
CA LEU A 138 -4.36 14.87 -7.56
C LEU A 138 -5.56 14.63 -6.63
N ALA A 139 -5.39 13.79 -5.61
CA ALA A 139 -6.43 13.48 -4.65
C ALA A 139 -5.90 13.41 -3.21
N GLY A 140 -6.65 13.93 -2.25
CA GLY A 140 -6.27 13.87 -0.83
C GLY A 140 -7.17 14.74 0.05
N THR A 141 -6.65 15.18 1.20
CA THR A 141 -7.33 16.23 1.99
C THR A 141 -7.26 17.57 1.26
N PHE A 142 -8.19 18.48 1.55
CA PHE A 142 -8.16 19.82 0.96
C PHE A 142 -6.85 20.56 1.25
N ASP A 143 -6.35 20.47 2.48
CA ASP A 143 -5.06 21.06 2.86
C ASP A 143 -3.89 20.43 2.12
N GLY A 144 -3.89 19.11 1.96
CA GLY A 144 -2.87 18.39 1.19
C GLY A 144 -2.85 18.79 -0.29
N VAL A 145 -4.03 18.86 -0.92
CA VAL A 145 -4.17 19.30 -2.32
C VAL A 145 -3.74 20.75 -2.48
N ARG A 146 -4.17 21.65 -1.59
CA ARG A 146 -3.75 23.06 -1.61
C ARG A 146 -2.24 23.21 -1.47
N ALA A 147 -1.62 22.50 -0.53
CA ALA A 147 -0.17 22.54 -0.35
C ALA A 147 0.58 21.99 -1.58
N ALA A 148 0.04 20.95 -2.22
CA ALA A 148 0.60 20.39 -3.46
C ALA A 148 0.51 21.36 -4.63
N LEU A 149 -0.60 22.08 -4.78
CA LEU A 149 -0.75 23.12 -5.80
C LEU A 149 0.26 24.25 -5.60
N ALA A 150 0.48 24.68 -4.36
CA ALA A 150 1.46 25.71 -4.01
C ALA A 150 2.91 25.33 -4.35
N ARG A 151 3.22 24.03 -4.47
CA ARG A 151 4.55 23.52 -4.86
C ARG A 151 4.77 23.45 -6.36
N ARG A 152 3.75 23.69 -7.19
CA ARG A 152 3.87 23.62 -8.64
C ARG A 152 4.95 24.58 -9.15
N GLY A 153 5.85 24.08 -9.99
CA GLY A 153 6.98 24.84 -10.51
C GLY A 153 8.11 25.14 -9.51
N GLN A 154 8.04 24.61 -8.26
CA GLN A 154 9.13 24.77 -7.27
C GLN A 154 10.22 23.70 -7.40
N GLY A 155 10.02 22.72 -8.29
CA GLY A 155 10.93 21.60 -8.48
C GLY A 155 10.60 20.42 -7.57
N VAL A 156 11.20 19.27 -7.88
CA VAL A 156 10.93 18.04 -7.13
C VAL A 156 11.66 18.08 -5.78
N PRO A 157 11.01 17.67 -4.67
CA PRO A 157 11.69 17.60 -3.38
C PRO A 157 12.94 16.71 -3.42
N THR A 158 13.97 17.15 -2.71
CA THR A 158 15.26 16.45 -2.58
C THR A 158 15.37 15.78 -1.21
N GLY A 159 16.21 14.75 -1.10
CA GLY A 159 16.51 14.07 0.17
C GLY A 159 16.44 12.55 0.03
N MET A 160 16.90 11.85 1.07
CA MET A 160 17.10 10.40 1.06
C MET A 160 15.85 9.61 0.61
N LEU A 161 14.66 10.00 1.07
CA LEU A 161 13.41 9.32 0.70
C LEU A 161 13.13 9.44 -0.81
N PHE A 162 13.27 10.63 -1.37
CA PHE A 162 13.01 10.91 -2.79
C PHE A 162 14.09 10.31 -3.70
N GLU A 163 15.35 10.32 -3.28
CA GLU A 163 16.46 9.66 -3.98
C GLU A 163 16.23 8.15 -4.05
N LYS A 164 15.88 7.52 -2.93
CA LYS A 164 15.61 6.08 -2.87
C LYS A 164 14.35 5.71 -3.66
N ALA A 165 13.30 6.53 -3.58
CA ALA A 165 12.09 6.37 -4.38
C ALA A 165 12.38 6.41 -5.88
N ALA A 166 13.21 7.37 -6.34
CA ALA A 166 13.60 7.47 -7.74
C ALA A 166 14.39 6.25 -8.23
N GLN A 167 15.32 5.73 -7.41
CA GLN A 167 16.03 4.49 -7.70
C GLN A 167 15.08 3.29 -7.81
N LEU A 168 14.16 3.14 -6.85
CA LEU A 168 13.20 2.04 -6.87
C LEU A 168 12.26 2.12 -8.07
N ARG A 169 11.77 3.32 -8.42
CA ARG A 169 10.95 3.57 -9.61
C ARG A 169 11.63 3.12 -10.90
N ALA A 170 12.93 3.37 -11.03
CA ALA A 170 13.68 2.96 -12.22
C ALA A 170 13.84 1.43 -12.33
N GLN A 171 13.69 0.71 -11.22
CA GLN A 171 14.02 -0.72 -11.13
C GLN A 171 12.80 -1.63 -10.93
N HIS A 172 11.62 -1.09 -10.61
CA HIS A 172 10.45 -1.88 -10.24
C HIS A 172 9.17 -1.29 -10.83
N HIS A 173 8.20 -2.16 -11.11
CA HIS A 173 6.87 -1.75 -11.60
C HIS A 173 5.97 -1.28 -10.45
N VAL A 174 6.14 -1.85 -9.26
CA VAL A 174 5.52 -1.39 -8.01
C VAL A 174 6.64 -1.16 -7.03
N TRP A 175 6.61 -0.06 -6.29
CA TRP A 175 7.67 0.25 -5.35
C TRP A 175 7.15 1.03 -4.15
N GLY A 176 7.92 0.98 -3.06
CA GLY A 176 7.64 1.74 -1.86
C GLY A 176 8.88 1.94 -1.01
N VAL A 177 8.94 3.07 -0.34
CA VAL A 177 9.94 3.40 0.68
C VAL A 177 9.27 4.13 1.84
N SER A 178 9.65 3.77 3.05
CA SER A 178 9.19 4.36 4.29
C SER A 178 10.37 4.54 5.24
N ILE A 179 10.47 5.71 5.86
CA ILE A 179 11.43 6.02 6.93
C ILE A 179 10.79 5.92 8.32
N LEU A 180 9.58 5.37 8.39
CA LEU A 180 8.93 5.06 9.66
C LEU A 180 9.48 3.75 10.23
N ALA A 181 9.58 3.69 11.56
CA ALA A 181 9.83 2.45 12.27
C ALA A 181 8.79 1.38 11.86
N LEU A 182 9.27 0.15 11.61
CA LEU A 182 8.50 -0.92 10.98
C LEU A 182 7.29 -1.37 11.83
N ASP A 183 7.33 -1.14 13.15
CA ASP A 183 6.20 -1.36 14.06
C ASP A 183 5.00 -0.47 13.72
N ARG A 184 5.23 0.76 13.24
CA ARG A 184 4.17 1.69 12.81
C ARG A 184 3.59 1.33 11.45
N VAL A 185 4.43 0.83 10.54
CA VAL A 185 3.98 0.31 9.24
C VAL A 185 3.12 -0.93 9.43
N ALA A 186 3.53 -1.84 10.31
CA ALA A 186 2.84 -3.10 10.53
C ALA A 186 1.48 -2.95 11.25
N ARG A 187 1.26 -1.90 12.04
CA ARG A 187 -0.07 -1.55 12.56
C ARG A 187 -1.08 -1.20 11.45
N ARG A 188 -0.60 -0.73 10.29
CA ARG A 188 -1.43 -0.33 9.14
C ARG A 188 -1.76 -1.50 8.20
N VAL A 189 -0.94 -2.56 8.18
CA VAL A 189 -1.17 -3.78 7.40
C VAL A 189 -1.88 -4.81 8.28
N SER A 190 -3.16 -4.59 8.57
CA SER A 190 -3.90 -5.40 9.54
C SER A 190 -4.29 -6.78 8.98
N GLY A 191 -3.58 -7.82 9.41
CA GLY A 191 -4.02 -9.21 9.42
C GLY A 191 -3.63 -9.86 10.76
N PRO A 192 -4.51 -10.61 11.44
CA PRO A 192 -4.25 -11.18 12.77
C PRO A 192 -3.04 -12.14 12.79
N GLU A 193 -2.68 -12.73 11.65
CA GLU A 193 -1.54 -13.63 11.49
C GLU A 193 -0.19 -12.88 11.44
N ILE A 194 -0.15 -11.64 10.95
CA ILE A 194 1.07 -10.81 10.87
C ILE A 194 1.33 -10.12 12.21
N ALA A 195 0.27 -9.71 12.93
CA ALA A 195 0.40 -9.01 14.21
C ALA A 195 1.15 -9.80 15.31
N GLY A 196 1.13 -11.15 15.24
CA GLY A 196 1.87 -12.02 16.16
C GLY A 196 3.39 -12.09 15.89
N LEU A 197 3.81 -11.89 14.64
CA LEU A 197 5.22 -11.86 14.22
C LEU A 197 5.88 -10.49 14.41
N VAL A 198 5.08 -9.44 14.65
CA VAL A 198 5.49 -8.02 14.65
C VAL A 198 5.87 -7.49 16.03
N ARG A 199 5.82 -8.30 17.08
CA ARG A 199 6.22 -7.87 18.43
C ARG A 199 7.66 -8.25 18.72
N GLY A 200 8.57 -7.29 18.62
CA GLY A 200 9.94 -7.44 19.09
C GLY A 200 10.81 -6.20 18.85
N GLU A 201 11.78 -5.99 19.75
CA GLU A 201 12.82 -4.94 19.68
C GLU A 201 13.58 -4.94 18.33
N LEU A 202 13.56 -6.07 17.61
CA LEU A 202 14.19 -6.26 16.31
C LEU A 202 13.61 -5.36 15.21
N LEU A 203 12.32 -4.99 15.29
CA LEU A 203 11.68 -4.11 14.30
C LEU A 203 11.84 -2.63 14.63
N GLU A 204 12.05 -2.29 15.91
CA GLU A 204 12.41 -0.93 16.33
C GLU A 204 13.81 -0.53 15.84
N ALA A 205 14.65 -1.51 15.54
CA ALA A 205 15.98 -1.28 15.02
C ALA A 205 16.00 -0.94 13.51
N VAL A 206 14.87 -1.03 12.81
CA VAL A 206 14.74 -0.68 11.38
C VAL A 206 14.38 0.80 11.23
N GLU A 207 15.24 1.56 10.56
CA GLU A 207 15.04 2.99 10.25
C GLU A 207 14.36 3.18 8.90
N VAL A 208 14.70 2.35 7.91
CA VAL A 208 14.18 2.49 6.56
C VAL A 208 13.72 1.14 6.02
N VAL A 209 12.51 1.12 5.48
CA VAL A 209 11.94 -0.01 4.76
C VAL A 209 11.79 0.41 3.30
N SER A 210 12.28 -0.39 2.39
CA SER A 210 12.17 -0.12 0.95
C SER A 210 11.95 -1.40 0.18
N GLY A 211 11.23 -1.36 -0.92
CA GLY A 211 11.06 -2.54 -1.73
C GLY A 211 10.32 -2.28 -3.02
N GLY A 212 10.17 -3.34 -3.80
CA GLY A 212 9.43 -3.28 -5.04
C GLY A 212 9.18 -4.64 -5.67
N LEU A 213 8.32 -4.62 -6.69
CA LEU A 213 7.92 -5.77 -7.48
C LEU A 213 8.28 -5.52 -8.94
N LEU A 214 8.94 -6.50 -9.55
CA LEU A 214 9.04 -6.65 -10.98
C LEU A 214 8.03 -7.69 -11.44
N LEU A 215 7.21 -7.31 -12.41
CA LEU A 215 6.12 -8.12 -12.92
C LEU A 215 6.50 -8.68 -14.28
N GLY A 216 6.19 -9.96 -14.50
CA GLY A 216 6.49 -10.69 -15.73
C GLY A 216 6.04 -12.15 -15.62
N PRO A 217 6.57 -13.06 -16.44
CA PRO A 217 6.30 -14.49 -16.31
C PRO A 217 6.67 -15.04 -14.92
N THR A 218 7.73 -14.48 -14.33
CA THR A 218 8.08 -14.62 -12.92
C THR A 218 7.92 -13.27 -12.23
N ILE A 219 7.31 -13.26 -11.05
CA ILE A 219 7.26 -12.09 -10.19
C ILE A 219 8.52 -12.10 -9.31
N GLN A 220 9.23 -10.98 -9.28
CA GLN A 220 10.35 -10.77 -8.36
C GLN A 220 9.97 -9.69 -7.36
N MET A 221 10.02 -10.04 -6.08
CA MET A 221 9.86 -9.10 -4.97
C MET A 221 11.22 -8.84 -4.35
N ARG A 222 11.53 -7.57 -4.09
CA ARG A 222 12.69 -7.15 -3.32
C ARG A 222 12.26 -6.33 -2.12
N LEU A 223 12.85 -6.62 -0.98
CA LEU A 223 12.68 -5.88 0.27
C LEU A 223 14.06 -5.58 0.85
N GLY A 224 14.27 -4.34 1.25
CA GLY A 224 15.45 -3.86 1.94
C GLY A 224 15.05 -3.24 3.27
N LEU A 225 15.68 -3.72 4.33
CA LEU A 225 15.52 -3.23 5.70
C LEU A 225 16.84 -2.62 6.13
N GLU A 226 16.86 -1.32 6.37
CA GLU A 226 18.03 -0.62 6.87
C GLU A 226 17.91 -0.44 8.37
N SER A 227 18.91 -0.94 9.09
CA SER A 227 18.95 -0.89 10.55
C SER A 227 19.81 0.27 11.06
N ARG A 228 19.57 0.70 12.31
CA ARG A 228 20.35 1.74 13.00
C ARG A 228 21.84 1.42 13.06
N THR A 229 22.18 0.15 13.26
CA THR A 229 23.57 -0.31 13.35
C THR A 229 23.83 -1.57 12.52
N PRO A 230 25.09 -1.85 12.14
CA PRO A 230 25.44 -3.13 11.52
C PRO A 230 25.12 -4.34 12.41
N GLN A 231 25.20 -4.18 13.74
CA GLN A 231 24.88 -5.23 14.71
C GLN A 231 23.38 -5.56 14.71
N ASP A 232 22.54 -4.53 14.62
CA ASP A 232 21.09 -4.71 14.49
C ASP A 232 20.74 -5.43 13.19
N ALA A 233 21.38 -5.05 12.08
CA ALA A 233 21.19 -5.71 10.78
C ALA A 233 21.62 -7.18 10.80
N GLN A 234 22.71 -7.51 11.50
CA GLN A 234 23.14 -8.90 11.70
C GLN A 234 22.10 -9.72 12.48
N SER A 235 21.56 -9.15 13.56
CA SER A 235 20.54 -9.79 14.39
C SER A 235 19.25 -10.01 13.59
N LEU A 236 18.82 -8.99 12.84
CA LEU A 236 17.66 -9.05 11.94
C LEU A 236 17.83 -10.11 10.85
N ALA A 237 19.00 -10.16 10.20
CA ALA A 237 19.31 -11.18 9.22
C ALA A 237 19.30 -12.59 9.83
N GLY A 238 19.82 -12.75 11.05
CA GLY A 238 19.77 -14.03 11.79
C GLY A 238 18.33 -14.50 12.03
N ALA A 239 17.47 -13.62 12.53
CA ALA A 239 16.06 -13.93 12.76
C ALA A 239 15.31 -14.26 11.46
N LEU A 240 15.57 -13.52 10.38
CA LEU A 240 14.98 -13.81 9.08
C LEU A 240 15.44 -15.16 8.53
N ARG A 241 16.73 -15.52 8.62
CA ARG A 241 17.22 -16.85 8.21
C ARG A 241 16.55 -17.97 8.99
N PHE A 242 16.40 -17.80 10.31
CA PHE A 242 15.71 -18.77 11.14
C PHE A 242 14.26 -18.95 10.68
N PHE A 243 13.53 -17.85 10.47
CA PHE A 243 12.15 -17.92 9.96
C PHE A 243 12.06 -18.58 8.58
N LEU A 244 12.94 -18.24 7.65
CA LEU A 244 13.00 -18.88 6.34
C LEU A 244 13.26 -20.39 6.44
N SER A 245 14.15 -20.82 7.35
CA SER A 245 14.42 -22.25 7.56
C SER A 245 13.20 -23.03 8.11
N LEU A 246 12.36 -22.37 8.93
CA LEU A 246 11.10 -22.96 9.40
C LEU A 246 10.10 -23.09 8.24
N LEU A 247 10.00 -22.07 7.39
CA LEU A 247 9.13 -22.12 6.21
C LEU A 247 9.55 -23.27 5.28
N GLU A 248 10.84 -23.41 5.00
CA GLU A 248 11.38 -24.51 4.19
C GLU A 248 11.05 -25.88 4.80
N ALA A 249 11.17 -26.03 6.12
CA ALA A 249 10.83 -27.27 6.83
C ALA A 249 9.34 -27.65 6.73
N HIS A 250 8.44 -26.67 6.59
CA HIS A 250 7.00 -26.89 6.47
C HIS A 250 6.51 -26.96 5.01
N GLN A 251 7.29 -26.49 4.04
CA GLN A 251 6.92 -26.36 2.62
C GLN A 251 7.42 -27.50 1.73
N ALA A 252 7.41 -28.75 2.20
CA ALA A 252 7.82 -29.93 1.44
C ALA A 252 7.04 -30.21 0.12
N SER A 253 6.23 -29.27 -0.39
CA SER A 253 5.44 -29.38 -1.62
C SER A 253 5.32 -28.11 -2.49
N GLN A 254 6.02 -26.99 -2.20
CA GLN A 254 6.02 -25.80 -3.06
C GLN A 254 7.42 -25.52 -3.64
N GLU A 255 7.83 -26.31 -4.63
CA GLU A 255 9.15 -26.26 -5.27
C GLU A 255 9.49 -24.97 -6.05
N SER A 256 8.60 -23.97 -6.11
CA SER A 256 8.72 -22.83 -7.04
C SER A 256 9.16 -21.49 -6.43
N LEU A 257 9.21 -21.36 -5.11
CA LEU A 257 9.61 -20.13 -4.42
C LEU A 257 11.13 -20.11 -4.18
N LYS A 258 11.83 -19.18 -4.83
CA LYS A 258 13.25 -18.91 -4.56
C LYS A 258 13.38 -17.72 -3.64
N VAL A 259 14.01 -17.92 -2.49
CA VAL A 259 14.23 -16.86 -1.50
C VAL A 259 15.73 -16.68 -1.27
N ASP A 260 16.19 -15.44 -1.38
CA ASP A 260 17.58 -15.06 -1.13
C ASP A 260 17.63 -13.99 -0.05
N LEU A 261 18.55 -14.14 0.92
CA LEU A 261 18.80 -13.15 1.96
C LEU A 261 20.26 -12.72 1.95
N ALA A 262 20.50 -11.42 1.76
CA ALA A 262 21.82 -10.81 1.81
C ALA A 262 21.91 -9.79 2.95
N LEU A 263 23.10 -9.68 3.55
CA LEU A 263 23.43 -8.66 4.54
C LEU A 263 24.58 -7.81 3.99
N GLN A 264 24.38 -6.50 3.96
CA GLN A 264 25.35 -5.52 3.44
C GLN A 264 25.45 -4.34 4.41
N GLY A 265 26.46 -4.37 5.29
CA GLY A 265 26.64 -3.33 6.32
C GLY A 265 25.42 -3.23 7.25
N ARG A 266 24.69 -2.12 7.15
CA ARG A 266 23.44 -1.85 7.89
C ARG A 266 22.18 -2.36 7.21
N THR A 267 22.27 -2.94 6.02
CA THR A 267 21.11 -3.30 5.21
C THR A 267 20.93 -4.80 5.11
N VAL A 268 19.73 -5.28 5.42
CA VAL A 268 19.27 -6.64 5.13
C VAL A 268 18.41 -6.60 3.88
N ALA A 269 18.79 -7.35 2.85
CA ALA A 269 18.08 -7.44 1.59
C ALA A 269 17.48 -8.84 1.43
N LEU A 270 16.16 -8.90 1.25
CA LEU A 270 15.38 -10.10 0.96
C LEU A 270 14.90 -10.02 -0.50
N SER A 271 15.13 -11.09 -1.25
CA SER A 271 14.62 -11.24 -2.62
C SER A 271 13.81 -12.51 -2.71
N VAL A 272 12.62 -12.43 -3.31
CA VAL A 272 11.73 -13.57 -3.52
C VAL A 272 11.36 -13.63 -4.98
N THR A 273 11.51 -14.78 -5.62
CA THR A 273 11.09 -15.00 -7.01
C THR A 273 10.15 -16.19 -7.08
N ALA A 274 9.02 -16.02 -7.74
CA ALA A 274 8.03 -17.07 -7.96
C ALA A 274 7.35 -16.92 -9.34
N PRO A 275 6.85 -18.01 -9.94
CA PRO A 275 5.94 -17.94 -11.08
C PRO A 275 4.70 -17.11 -10.73
N ALA A 276 4.20 -16.33 -11.69
CA ALA A 276 3.06 -15.45 -11.44
C ALA A 276 1.78 -16.23 -11.03
N GLU A 277 1.60 -17.43 -11.59
CA GLU A 277 0.46 -18.31 -11.28
C GLU A 277 0.42 -18.73 -9.82
N ASP A 278 1.58 -18.97 -9.20
CA ASP A 278 1.65 -19.40 -7.81
C ASP A 278 1.28 -18.24 -6.86
N ILE A 279 1.72 -17.03 -7.18
CA ILE A 279 1.31 -15.81 -6.46
C ILE A 279 -0.19 -15.57 -6.59
N GLU A 280 -0.77 -15.73 -7.78
CA GLU A 280 -2.22 -15.59 -7.99
C GLU A 280 -3.01 -16.61 -7.16
N ARG A 281 -2.57 -17.87 -7.11
CA ARG A 281 -3.20 -18.91 -6.28
C ARG A 281 -3.12 -18.56 -4.79
N LEU A 282 -1.98 -18.07 -4.33
CA LEU A 282 -1.78 -17.62 -2.96
C LEU A 282 -2.72 -16.46 -2.61
N LEU A 283 -2.74 -15.41 -3.44
CA LEU A 283 -3.62 -14.25 -3.25
C LEU A 283 -5.10 -14.64 -3.24
N THR A 284 -5.50 -15.52 -4.16
CA THR A 284 -6.88 -16.05 -4.20
C THR A 284 -7.21 -16.80 -2.92
N THR A 285 -6.33 -17.67 -2.45
CA THR A 285 -6.52 -18.44 -1.20
C THR A 285 -6.66 -17.52 0.01
N LEU A 286 -5.85 -16.47 0.10
CA LEU A 286 -5.91 -15.47 1.17
C LEU A 286 -7.22 -14.67 1.10
N ALA A 287 -7.63 -14.24 -0.10
CA ALA A 287 -8.89 -13.52 -0.30
C ALA A 287 -10.12 -14.36 0.09
N SER A 288 -10.14 -15.65 -0.27
CA SER A 288 -11.21 -16.58 0.10
C SER A 288 -11.27 -16.83 1.61
N ARG A 289 -10.12 -16.90 2.30
CA ARG A 289 -10.08 -17.02 3.77
C ARG A 289 -10.59 -15.78 4.49
N GLY A 290 -10.27 -14.59 3.97
CA GLY A 290 -10.78 -13.31 4.49
C GLY A 290 -12.30 -13.13 4.31
N ALA A 291 -12.88 -13.68 3.24
CA ALA A 291 -14.31 -13.62 2.98
C ALA A 291 -15.13 -14.58 3.87
N SER A 292 -14.64 -15.79 4.12
CA SER A 292 -15.32 -16.78 4.97
C SER A 292 -15.34 -16.40 6.46
N GLY A 293 -14.47 -15.51 6.91
CA GLY A 293 -14.48 -14.97 8.28
C GLY A 293 -15.53 -13.88 8.55
N ARG A 294 -16.17 -13.32 7.51
CA ARG A 294 -17.16 -12.23 7.65
C ARG A 294 -18.63 -12.66 7.57
N ASN A 295 -18.90 -13.88 7.10
CA ASN A 295 -20.27 -14.40 6.92
C ASN A 295 -20.65 -15.51 7.92
N ALA A 296 -19.87 -15.74 8.98
CA ALA A 296 -20.36 -16.56 10.09
C ALA A 296 -21.39 -15.75 10.89
N GLU A 297 -22.65 -15.83 10.48
CA GLU A 297 -23.79 -15.45 11.29
C GLU A 297 -23.64 -16.15 12.65
N PRO A 298 -23.64 -15.43 13.79
CA PRO A 298 -23.54 -16.06 15.09
C PRO A 298 -24.72 -17.03 15.24
N PRO A 299 -24.51 -18.25 15.75
CA PRO A 299 -25.62 -19.16 16.02
C PRO A 299 -26.61 -18.42 16.91
N ARG A 300 -27.86 -18.29 16.43
CA ARG A 300 -28.96 -17.75 17.22
C ARG A 300 -28.92 -18.40 18.60
N PRO A 301 -28.89 -17.62 19.69
CA PRO A 301 -29.08 -18.17 21.03
C PRO A 301 -30.38 -18.97 21.03
N ALA A 302 -30.31 -20.24 21.42
CA ALA A 302 -31.50 -21.04 21.67
C ALA A 302 -32.40 -20.26 22.66
N ALA A 303 -33.68 -20.16 22.32
CA ALA A 303 -34.66 -19.50 23.16
C ALA A 303 -34.62 -20.07 24.60
N PRO A 304 -34.70 -19.24 25.65
CA PRO A 304 -34.74 -19.74 27.01
C PRO A 304 -35.99 -20.61 27.20
N THR A 305 -35.78 -21.86 27.62
CA THR A 305 -36.85 -22.74 28.11
C THR A 305 -37.55 -22.02 29.26
N ALA A 306 -38.85 -21.75 29.10
CA ALA A 306 -39.66 -21.13 30.14
C ALA A 306 -39.61 -21.97 31.42
N PRO A 307 -39.50 -21.34 32.61
CA PRO A 307 -39.54 -22.06 33.88
C PRO A 307 -40.93 -22.69 34.07
N GLN A 308 -40.95 -24.02 34.24
CA GLN A 308 -42.12 -24.76 34.72
C GLN A 308 -42.49 -24.22 36.11
N GLY A 309 -43.72 -23.73 36.23
CA GLY A 309 -44.26 -23.23 37.48
C GLY A 309 -44.31 -24.29 38.56
N ASP A 310 -43.86 -23.91 39.75
CA ASP A 310 -44.03 -24.62 41.00
C ASP A 310 -45.50 -24.96 41.24
N GLN A 311 -45.80 -26.25 41.36
CA GLN A 311 -47.02 -26.74 41.98
C GLN A 311 -46.95 -26.49 43.49
N PRO A 312 -47.98 -25.92 44.13
CA PRO A 312 -47.98 -25.74 45.58
C PRO A 312 -48.13 -27.08 46.30
N ALA A 313 -47.23 -27.30 47.26
CA ALA A 313 -47.25 -28.42 48.19
C ALA A 313 -48.51 -28.40 49.08
N LYS A 314 -49.10 -29.58 49.24
CA LYS A 314 -50.25 -29.87 50.11
C LYS A 314 -49.76 -29.96 51.58
N PRO A 315 -50.47 -29.38 52.56
CA PRO A 315 -50.05 -29.43 53.96
C PRO A 315 -50.45 -30.75 54.65
N PRO A 316 -49.62 -31.29 55.54
CA PRO A 316 -50.07 -32.16 56.63
C PRO A 316 -50.09 -31.39 57.96
N GLN A 317 -51.25 -31.46 58.62
CA GLN A 317 -51.62 -31.17 60.03
C GLN A 317 -50.81 -30.13 60.82
#